data_AF-A0A915IM03-F1
#
_entry.id   AF-A0A915IM03-F1
#
_cell.length_a   1.000
_cell.length_b   1.000
_cell.length_c   1.000
_cell.angle_alpha   90.00
_cell.angle_beta   90.00
_cell.angle_gamma   90.00
#
_symmetry.space_group_name_H-M   'P 1'
#
loop_
_entity.id
_entity.type
_entity.pdbx_description
1 polymer ?
#
loop_
_entity_poly.entity_id
_entity_poly.type
_entity_poly.pdbx_seq_one_letter_code
_entity_poly.pdbx_strand_id
1 'polypeptide(L)'
;MIDSSTTKKVRLNAEIPYNPFVDKALNHQDVCYQTSAVGGRCRAFFPRFSYHPRRNECKKFIYGGCHGNENSFDTEGHCKRVCVDKQPCAIPSLQKPKAGCRYDESLNENGCPKNVIVCDVKPGQCPPDRETGRRNIVYQCDHSDEICDGAEKCCKIGRSRLCVPPVAS
;
A
#
# COMPACT_ATOMS: atom_id res chain seq x y z
N MET A 1 1.25 -12.16 -35.39
CA MET A 1 0.22 -11.27 -34.84
C MET A 1 -0.04 -11.75 -33.42
N ILE A 2 0.36 -10.97 -32.40
CA ILE A 2 0.24 -11.36 -30.99
C ILE A 2 -1.13 -10.90 -30.54
N ASP A 3 -2.06 -11.83 -30.35
CA ASP A 3 -3.46 -11.51 -30.08
C ASP A 3 -3.66 -11.07 -28.62
N SER A 4 -4.00 -9.79 -28.44
CA SER A 4 -4.78 -9.15 -27.38
C SER A 4 -4.86 -9.90 -26.03
N SER A 5 -3.78 -9.90 -25.26
CA SER A 5 -3.79 -10.20 -23.83
C SER A 5 -4.76 -9.26 -23.12
N THR A 6 -5.96 -9.73 -22.74
CA THR A 6 -6.91 -8.87 -22.04
C THR A 6 -6.50 -8.81 -20.57
N THR A 7 -5.74 -7.78 -20.24
CA THR A 7 -5.24 -7.57 -18.87
C THR A 7 -6.40 -7.29 -17.90
N LYS A 8 -6.32 -7.80 -16.66
CA LYS A 8 -7.39 -7.71 -15.65
C LYS A 8 -6.93 -7.44 -14.24
N LYS A 9 -7.84 -6.93 -13.41
CA LYS A 9 -7.57 -6.46 -12.05
C LYS A 9 -7.84 -7.53 -10.99
N VAL A 10 -6.98 -7.57 -9.98
CA VAL A 10 -7.07 -8.42 -8.79
C VAL A 10 -7.04 -7.53 -7.55
N ARG A 11 -8.04 -7.66 -6.69
CA ARG A 11 -7.97 -7.09 -5.33
C ARG A 11 -7.15 -8.02 -4.48
N LEU A 12 -6.03 -7.55 -3.95
CA LEU A 12 -5.31 -8.29 -2.93
C LEU A 12 -6.06 -8.15 -1.59
N ASN A 13 -6.67 -9.23 -1.13
CA ASN A 13 -7.04 -9.36 0.28
C ASN A 13 -5.85 -9.97 0.99
N ALA A 14 -4.87 -9.10 1.23
CA ALA A 14 -3.71 -9.40 2.00
C ALA A 14 -4.07 -9.18 3.48
N GLU A 15 -4.33 -10.25 4.23
CA GLU A 15 -3.87 -10.25 5.62
C GLU A 15 -2.33 -10.27 5.57
N ILE A 16 -1.72 -9.13 5.22
CA ILE A 16 -0.28 -8.97 5.28
C ILE A 16 0.01 -8.27 6.60
N PRO A 17 0.77 -8.90 7.51
CA PRO A 17 1.24 -8.21 8.70
C PRO A 17 2.10 -7.03 8.28
N TYR A 18 1.74 -5.85 8.78
CA TYR A 18 2.50 -4.62 8.65
C TYR A 18 4.00 -4.88 8.86
N ASN A 19 4.81 -4.67 7.81
CA ASN A 19 6.28 -4.71 7.91
C ASN A 19 6.83 -3.28 7.86
N PRO A 20 7.25 -2.70 8.99
CA PRO A 20 7.69 -1.31 9.07
C PRO A 20 9.05 -1.01 8.41
N PHE A 21 9.69 -1.99 7.76
CA PHE A 21 11.06 -1.84 7.23
C PHE A 21 11.16 -1.69 5.72
N VAL A 22 10.05 -1.73 4.98
CA VAL A 22 10.12 -1.84 3.53
C VAL A 22 9.12 -0.90 2.87
N ASP A 23 9.50 0.37 2.69
CA ASP A 23 9.30 1.09 1.42
C ASP A 23 9.98 2.46 1.46
N LYS A 24 10.99 2.62 0.60
CA LYS A 24 11.85 3.80 0.49
C LYS A 24 11.50 4.66 -0.73
N ALA A 25 10.27 4.59 -1.24
CA ALA A 25 9.91 5.27 -2.48
C ALA A 25 8.41 5.58 -2.54
N LEU A 26 8.03 6.75 -2.02
CA LEU A 26 7.01 7.66 -2.57
C LEU A 26 7.11 8.96 -1.76
N ASN A 27 8.06 9.79 -2.21
CA ASN A 27 8.38 11.21 -1.94
C ASN A 27 7.47 12.10 -1.05
N HIS A 28 6.99 11.62 0.10
CA HIS A 28 6.34 12.47 1.10
C HIS A 28 6.45 11.82 2.50
N GLN A 29 7.68 11.80 3.06
CA GLN A 29 7.96 12.12 4.48
C GLN A 29 9.46 11.97 4.83
N ASP A 30 10.35 12.68 4.16
CA ASP A 30 11.78 12.73 4.56
C ASP A 30 11.93 13.12 6.05
N VAL A 31 11.03 13.98 6.52
CA VAL A 31 10.95 14.47 7.90
C VAL A 31 10.96 13.36 8.95
N CYS A 32 10.21 12.27 8.77
CA CYS A 32 10.11 11.20 9.78
C CYS A 32 11.36 10.33 9.83
N TYR A 33 12.16 10.30 8.77
CA TYR A 33 13.36 9.47 8.67
C TYR A 33 14.66 10.29 8.80
N GLN A 34 14.55 11.61 8.96
CA GLN A 34 15.66 12.41 9.49
C GLN A 34 16.09 11.88 10.85
N THR A 35 17.36 12.10 11.20
CA THR A 35 17.88 11.77 12.53
C THR A 35 16.96 12.35 13.61
N SER A 36 16.82 11.66 14.73
CA SER A 36 15.99 12.18 15.82
C SER A 36 16.45 13.59 16.20
N ALA A 37 15.52 14.53 16.25
CA ALA A 37 15.85 15.90 16.57
C ALA A 37 16.54 15.97 17.93
N VAL A 38 17.66 16.66 17.99
CA VAL A 38 18.44 16.91 19.21
C VAL A 38 18.22 18.33 19.70
N GLY A 39 18.52 18.60 20.97
CA GLY A 39 18.38 19.94 21.55
C GLY A 39 19.17 21.04 20.82
N GLY A 40 20.23 20.68 20.07
CA GLY A 40 21.09 21.67 19.41
C GLY A 40 22.00 22.38 20.41
N ARG A 41 22.65 23.47 19.98
CA ARG A 41 23.62 24.24 20.80
C ARG A 41 22.99 25.36 21.63
N CYS A 42 21.77 25.77 21.28
CA CYS A 42 21.03 26.77 22.03
C CYS A 42 20.43 26.17 23.30
N ARG A 43 20.10 27.04 24.27
CA ARG A 43 19.73 26.65 25.65
C ARG A 43 18.29 27.03 26.02
N ALA A 44 17.42 27.27 25.03
CA ALA A 44 16.00 27.45 25.30
C ALA A 44 15.35 26.10 25.69
N PHE A 45 14.12 26.16 26.21
CA PHE A 45 13.38 24.98 26.65
C PHE A 45 12.07 24.88 25.88
N PHE A 46 12.10 24.23 24.71
CA PHE A 46 10.91 23.97 23.91
C PHE A 46 10.58 22.47 23.92
N PRO A 47 9.53 22.03 24.63
CA PRO A 47 9.11 20.63 24.57
C PRO A 47 8.58 20.31 23.17
N ARG A 48 9.13 19.26 22.57
CA ARG A 48 8.83 18.82 21.21
C ARG A 48 8.74 17.30 21.15
N PHE A 49 8.28 16.77 20.03
CA PHE A 49 8.18 15.33 19.76
C PHE A 49 8.98 14.99 18.49
N SER A 50 9.73 13.90 18.53
CA SER A 50 10.52 13.35 17.43
C SER A 50 10.06 11.93 17.18
N TYR A 51 9.91 11.55 15.91
CA TYR A 51 9.59 10.19 15.53
C TYR A 51 10.81 9.27 15.53
N HIS A 52 10.64 8.06 16.04
CA HIS A 52 11.63 6.99 16.03
C HIS A 52 11.17 5.86 15.10
N PRO A 53 11.75 5.73 13.89
CA PRO A 53 11.26 4.79 12.88
C PRO A 53 11.40 3.33 13.30
N ARG A 54 12.46 2.96 14.03
CA ARG A 54 12.67 1.57 14.49
C ARG A 54 11.66 1.11 15.54
N ARG A 55 11.07 2.04 16.27
CA ARG A 55 10.12 1.76 17.36
C ARG A 55 8.68 2.12 16.99
N ASN A 56 8.49 2.74 15.83
CA ASN A 56 7.21 3.26 15.36
C ASN A 56 6.55 4.16 16.42
N GLU A 57 7.33 5.02 17.08
CA GLU A 57 6.88 5.80 18.23
C GLU A 57 7.29 7.28 18.11
N CYS A 58 6.46 8.17 18.63
CA CYS A 58 6.77 9.58 18.80
C CYS A 58 7.26 9.83 20.23
N LYS A 59 8.50 10.27 20.37
CA LYS A 59 9.13 10.49 21.68
C LYS A 59 9.31 11.97 21.96
N LYS A 60 8.98 12.37 23.19
CA LYS A 60 9.21 13.73 23.68
C LYS A 60 10.71 14.01 23.84
N PHE A 61 11.14 15.20 23.43
CA PHE A 61 12.48 15.73 23.65
C PHE A 61 12.41 17.24 23.93
N ILE A 62 13.54 17.83 24.36
CA ILE A 62 13.67 19.28 24.56
C ILE A 62 14.48 19.86 23.41
N TYR A 63 13.88 20.76 22.66
CA TYR A 63 14.52 21.54 21.62
C TYR A 63 15.09 22.84 22.21
N GLY A 64 16.38 23.08 21.94
CA GLY A 64 17.12 24.23 22.46
C GLY A 64 16.88 25.54 21.73
N GLY A 65 16.10 25.52 20.63
CA GLY A 65 15.70 26.73 19.89
C GLY A 65 16.53 27.06 18.65
N CYS A 66 17.57 26.27 18.32
CA CYS A 66 18.31 26.44 17.08
C CYS A 66 18.95 25.13 16.58
N HIS A 67 19.31 25.08 15.30
CA HIS A 67 19.95 23.91 14.65
C HIS A 67 19.18 22.60 14.84
N GLY A 68 17.85 22.69 14.80
CA GLY A 68 16.98 21.53 14.78
C GLY A 68 16.81 21.00 13.36
N ASN A 69 16.07 19.92 13.23
CA ASN A 69 15.61 19.43 11.94
C ASN A 69 14.08 19.32 11.95
N GLU A 70 13.49 18.85 10.86
CA GLU A 70 12.04 18.85 10.71
C GLU A 70 11.36 17.72 11.50
N ASN A 71 12.12 16.72 11.98
CA ASN A 71 11.64 15.66 12.86
C ASN A 71 11.37 16.18 14.29
N SER A 72 10.62 17.28 14.38
CA SER A 72 10.37 18.08 15.56
C SER A 72 8.95 18.67 15.49
N PHE A 73 8.03 18.04 16.20
CA PHE A 73 6.61 18.38 16.22
C PHE A 73 6.21 19.00 17.56
N ASP A 74 5.28 19.94 17.55
CA ASP A 74 4.81 20.59 18.79
C ASP A 74 3.98 19.66 19.69
N THR A 75 3.30 18.67 19.11
CA THR A 75 2.43 17.75 19.86
C THR A 75 2.66 16.30 19.45
N GLU A 76 2.43 15.38 20.40
CA GLU A 76 2.48 13.95 20.14
C GLU A 76 1.48 13.54 19.06
N GLY A 77 0.27 14.11 19.11
CA GLY A 77 -0.76 13.84 18.11
C GLY A 77 -0.37 14.32 16.72
N HIS A 78 0.31 15.47 16.58
CA HIS A 78 0.82 15.91 15.28
C HIS A 78 1.91 14.97 14.77
N CYS A 79 2.88 14.60 15.62
CA CYS A 79 3.90 13.62 15.27
C CYS A 79 3.30 12.29 14.83
N LYS A 80 2.33 11.76 15.60
CA LYS A 80 1.65 10.51 15.26
C LYS A 80 0.90 10.63 13.94
N ARG A 81 0.09 11.66 13.73
CA ARG A 81 -0.60 11.87 12.44
C ARG A 81 0.36 11.95 11.25
N VAL A 82 1.54 12.52 11.45
CA VAL A 82 2.52 12.71 10.37
C VAL A 82 3.39 11.49 10.12
N CYS A 83 3.76 10.74 11.16
CA CYS A 83 4.76 9.66 11.07
C CYS A 83 4.27 8.26 11.47
N VAL A 84 3.13 8.14 12.15
CA VAL A 84 2.57 6.87 12.70
C VAL A 84 1.21 6.54 12.11
N ASP A 85 0.25 7.47 12.19
CA ASP A 85 -1.14 7.31 11.73
C ASP A 85 -1.29 7.61 10.24
N LYS A 86 -0.18 7.93 9.56
CA LYS A 86 -0.13 7.64 8.14
C LYS A 86 -0.29 6.13 8.06
N GLN A 87 -1.50 5.70 7.73
CA GLN A 87 -1.65 4.57 6.82
C GLN A 87 -0.60 4.87 5.75
N PRO A 88 0.54 4.14 5.71
CA PRO A 88 1.20 4.07 4.43
C PRO A 88 0.04 3.66 3.53
N CYS A 89 -0.16 4.31 2.38
CA CYS A 89 -0.81 3.65 1.26
C CYS A 89 -0.43 2.19 1.38
N ALA A 90 -1.35 1.29 1.73
CA ALA A 90 -0.97 0.07 2.44
C ALA A 90 -0.23 -0.82 1.45
N ILE A 91 1.03 -0.52 1.13
CA ILE A 91 1.70 -1.06 -0.03
C ILE A 91 1.86 -2.53 0.34
N PRO A 92 1.24 -3.45 -0.39
CA PRO A 92 1.45 -4.86 -0.16
C PRO A 92 2.95 -5.08 -0.24
N SER A 93 3.52 -5.46 0.90
CA SER A 93 4.96 -5.54 1.15
C SER A 93 5.66 -6.20 -0.03
N LEU A 94 6.60 -5.51 -0.70
CA LEU A 94 7.50 -5.92 -1.82
C LEU A 94 7.39 -7.36 -2.38
N GLN A 95 6.20 -7.90 -2.57
CA GLN A 95 5.98 -9.18 -3.19
C GLN A 95 6.05 -8.86 -4.65
N LYS A 96 7.09 -9.33 -5.32
CA LYS A 96 7.13 -9.25 -6.78
C LYS A 96 5.85 -9.90 -7.30
N PRO A 97 5.08 -9.21 -8.17
CA PRO A 97 3.91 -9.80 -8.79
C PRO A 97 4.29 -11.15 -9.42
N LYS A 98 3.38 -12.12 -9.38
CA LYS A 98 3.57 -13.40 -10.08
C LYS A 98 3.77 -13.14 -11.58
N ALA A 99 4.42 -14.07 -12.27
CA ALA A 99 4.66 -13.97 -13.72
C ALA A 99 3.35 -13.71 -14.48
N GLY A 100 3.36 -12.73 -15.38
CA GLY A 100 2.15 -12.26 -16.09
C GLY A 100 1.29 -11.27 -15.29
N CYS A 101 1.80 -10.75 -14.16
CA CYS A 101 1.12 -9.72 -13.38
C CYS A 101 2.05 -8.52 -13.10
N ARG A 102 1.45 -7.35 -12.83
CA ARG A 102 2.12 -6.10 -12.45
C ARG A 102 1.26 -5.30 -11.46
N TYR A 103 1.84 -4.35 -10.73
CA TYR A 103 1.05 -3.44 -9.91
C TYR A 103 0.27 -2.43 -10.78
N ASP A 104 -0.91 -2.03 -10.34
CA ASP A 104 -1.64 -0.88 -10.88
C ASP A 104 -0.98 0.40 -10.36
N GLU A 105 -0.49 1.24 -11.27
CA GLU A 105 0.16 2.53 -10.93
C GLU A 105 -0.87 3.65 -10.66
N SER A 106 -2.17 3.35 -10.80
CA SER A 106 -3.25 4.31 -10.55
C SER A 106 -3.32 4.71 -9.07
N LEU A 107 -3.43 6.00 -8.81
CA LEU A 107 -3.67 6.53 -7.47
C LEU A 107 -5.18 6.50 -7.13
N ASN A 108 -5.51 6.36 -5.85
CA ASN A 108 -6.85 6.63 -5.33
C ASN A 108 -7.06 8.15 -5.15
N GLU A 109 -8.26 8.55 -4.74
CA GLU A 109 -8.64 9.95 -4.51
C GLU A 109 -7.76 10.68 -3.49
N ASN A 110 -7.07 9.93 -2.63
CA ASN A 110 -6.14 10.44 -1.61
C ASN A 110 -4.67 10.45 -2.10
N GLY A 111 -4.42 10.20 -3.39
CA GLY A 111 -3.07 10.20 -3.96
C GLY A 111 -2.23 8.98 -3.62
N CYS A 112 -2.85 7.87 -3.19
CA CYS A 112 -2.17 6.62 -2.83
C CYS A 112 -2.27 5.57 -3.94
N PRO A 113 -1.21 4.79 -4.25
CA PRO A 113 -1.32 3.65 -5.17
C PRO A 113 -2.44 2.71 -4.76
N LYS A 114 -3.26 2.28 -5.72
CA LYS A 114 -4.27 1.26 -5.47
C LYS A 114 -3.56 -0.09 -5.23
N ASN A 115 -3.97 -0.82 -4.20
CA ASN A 115 -3.50 -2.20 -3.92
C ASN A 115 -4.13 -3.21 -4.88
N VAL A 116 -4.00 -2.93 -6.17
CA VAL A 116 -4.59 -3.68 -7.26
C VAL A 116 -3.44 -4.25 -8.08
N ILE A 117 -3.48 -5.56 -8.31
CA ILE A 117 -2.57 -6.21 -9.24
C ILE A 117 -3.29 -6.42 -10.56
N VAL A 118 -2.60 -6.14 -11.64
CA VAL A 118 -3.05 -6.22 -13.00
C VAL A 118 -2.38 -7.44 -13.64
N CYS A 119 -3.13 -8.47 -14.02
CA CYS A 119 -2.66 -9.73 -14.56
C CYS A 119 -3.15 -9.97 -15.99
N ASP A 120 -2.31 -10.54 -16.84
CA ASP A 120 -2.67 -11.02 -18.17
C ASP A 120 -3.41 -12.36 -18.04
N VAL A 121 -4.70 -12.35 -18.35
CA VAL A 121 -5.58 -13.53 -18.21
C VAL A 121 -6.36 -13.77 -19.50
N LYS A 122 -6.69 -15.05 -19.76
CA LYS A 122 -7.53 -15.41 -20.89
C LYS A 122 -9.01 -15.12 -20.59
N PRO A 123 -9.81 -14.69 -21.58
CA PRO A 123 -11.24 -14.51 -21.40
C PRO A 123 -11.96 -15.74 -20.86
N GLY A 124 -12.85 -15.52 -19.89
CA GLY A 124 -13.73 -16.55 -19.32
C GLY A 124 -13.09 -17.66 -18.49
N GLN A 125 -11.78 -17.63 -18.22
CA GLN A 125 -11.11 -18.67 -17.43
C GLN A 125 -10.45 -18.11 -16.18
N CYS A 126 -10.81 -18.68 -15.02
CA CYS A 126 -10.09 -18.41 -13.78
C CYS A 126 -8.73 -19.13 -13.79
N PRO A 127 -7.63 -18.45 -13.38
CA PRO A 127 -6.36 -19.12 -13.18
C PRO A 127 -6.49 -20.16 -12.06
N PRO A 128 -5.75 -21.27 -12.12
CA PRO A 128 -5.76 -22.28 -11.06
C PRO A 128 -5.18 -21.73 -9.75
N ASP A 129 -5.73 -22.17 -8.63
CA ASP A 129 -5.13 -21.88 -7.32
C ASP A 129 -3.82 -22.67 -7.19
N ARG A 130 -2.69 -21.96 -7.06
CA ARG A 130 -1.37 -22.59 -6.92
C ARG A 130 -1.15 -23.26 -5.56
N GLU A 131 -1.92 -22.89 -4.53
CA GLU A 131 -1.79 -23.50 -3.20
C GLU A 131 -2.57 -24.81 -3.10
N THR A 132 -3.77 -24.86 -3.69
CA THR A 132 -4.67 -26.03 -3.55
C THR A 132 -4.77 -26.89 -4.82
N GLY A 133 -4.27 -26.40 -5.96
CA GLY A 133 -4.41 -27.07 -7.27
C GLY A 133 -5.86 -27.13 -7.79
N ARG A 134 -6.81 -26.51 -7.08
CA ARG A 134 -8.24 -26.56 -7.42
C ARG A 134 -8.55 -25.56 -8.54
N ARG A 135 -9.50 -25.93 -9.41
CA ARG A 135 -10.07 -24.99 -10.38
C ARG A 135 -10.89 -23.95 -9.62
N ASN A 136 -10.55 -22.69 -9.81
CA ASN A 136 -11.31 -21.58 -9.25
C ASN A 136 -12.65 -21.42 -10.00
N ILE A 137 -13.68 -21.00 -9.27
CA ILE A 137 -15.05 -20.86 -9.80
C ILE A 137 -15.25 -19.45 -10.36
N VAL A 138 -15.84 -19.36 -11.55
CA VAL A 138 -16.34 -18.12 -12.15
C VAL A 138 -17.75 -17.85 -11.61
N TYR A 139 -17.99 -16.66 -11.08
CA TYR A 139 -19.30 -16.22 -10.59
C TYR A 139 -19.56 -14.75 -10.95
N GLN A 140 -20.80 -14.28 -10.73
CA GLN A 140 -21.18 -12.89 -10.96
C GLN A 140 -20.66 -12.01 -9.82
N CYS A 141 -20.03 -10.88 -10.16
CA CYS A 141 -19.50 -9.95 -9.16
C CYS A 141 -20.65 -9.35 -8.32
N ASP A 142 -20.38 -9.14 -7.03
CA ASP A 142 -21.33 -8.51 -6.12
C ASP A 142 -21.24 -6.98 -6.30
N HIS A 143 -22.31 -6.23 -6.02
CA HIS A 143 -22.36 -4.77 -6.18
C HIS A 143 -21.37 -4.01 -5.27
N SER A 144 -20.75 -4.68 -4.29
CA SER A 144 -19.65 -4.14 -3.48
C SER A 144 -18.28 -4.16 -4.17
N ASP A 145 -18.17 -4.81 -5.34
CA ASP A 145 -16.90 -4.97 -6.07
C ASP A 145 -16.66 -3.80 -7.03
N GLU A 146 -16.32 -2.61 -6.52
CA GLU A 146 -15.95 -1.42 -7.31
C GLU A 146 -14.73 -1.60 -8.25
N ILE A 147 -14.16 -2.80 -8.30
CA ILE A 147 -12.91 -3.12 -9.00
C ILE A 147 -13.18 -3.74 -10.37
N CYS A 148 -14.29 -4.48 -10.50
CA CYS A 148 -14.64 -5.13 -11.75
C CYS A 148 -15.63 -4.27 -12.52
N ASP A 149 -15.41 -4.12 -13.83
CA ASP A 149 -16.36 -3.43 -14.68
C ASP A 149 -17.62 -4.29 -14.85
N GLY A 150 -18.80 -3.67 -15.07
CA GLY A 150 -20.09 -4.38 -15.03
C GLY A 150 -20.26 -5.54 -16.03
N ALA A 151 -19.42 -5.63 -17.06
CA ALA A 151 -19.42 -6.73 -18.02
C ALA A 151 -18.50 -7.92 -17.62
N GLU A 152 -17.68 -7.76 -16.58
CA GLU A 152 -16.71 -8.75 -16.14
C GLU A 152 -17.32 -9.83 -15.23
N LYS A 153 -16.62 -10.97 -15.10
CA LYS A 153 -16.95 -12.02 -14.14
C LYS A 153 -15.88 -12.08 -13.05
N CYS A 154 -16.25 -12.58 -11.87
CA CYS A 154 -15.36 -12.67 -10.73
C CYS A 154 -14.84 -14.11 -10.54
N CYS A 155 -13.55 -14.23 -10.26
CA CYS A 155 -12.84 -15.47 -9.91
C CYS A 155 -12.41 -15.41 -8.45
N LYS A 156 -12.76 -16.43 -7.66
CA LYS A 156 -12.31 -16.56 -6.27
C LYS A 156 -10.92 -17.17 -6.26
N ILE A 157 -9.91 -16.46 -5.76
CA ILE A 157 -8.53 -16.94 -5.67
C ILE A 157 -8.10 -16.87 -4.21
N GLY A 158 -8.23 -18.00 -3.49
CA GLY A 158 -8.05 -18.03 -2.04
C GLY A 158 -8.99 -17.05 -1.34
N ARG A 159 -8.44 -16.02 -0.69
CA ARG A 159 -9.18 -14.90 -0.07
C ARG A 159 -9.37 -13.68 -0.98
N SER A 160 -8.74 -13.67 -2.15
CA SER A 160 -8.74 -12.56 -3.11
C SER A 160 -9.74 -12.78 -4.25
N ARG A 161 -10.01 -11.73 -5.02
CA ARG A 161 -10.90 -11.75 -6.19
C ARG A 161 -10.17 -11.24 -7.42
N LEU A 162 -10.32 -11.92 -8.56
CA LEU A 162 -9.83 -11.51 -9.88
C LEU A 162 -11.03 -11.25 -10.80
N CYS A 163 -11.03 -10.14 -11.51
CA CYS A 163 -12.00 -9.89 -12.57
C CYS A 163 -11.51 -10.57 -13.86
N VAL A 164 -12.38 -11.21 -14.63
CA VAL A 164 -12.05 -11.81 -15.94
C VAL A 164 -13.02 -11.31 -17.00
N PRO A 165 -12.56 -11.14 -18.26
CA PRO A 165 -13.45 -10.66 -19.32
C PRO A 165 -14.44 -11.76 -19.68
N PRO A 166 -15.64 -11.41 -20.17
CA PRO A 166 -16.54 -12.38 -20.75
C PRO A 166 -15.90 -13.01 -22.00
N VAL A 167 -16.25 -14.26 -22.29
CA VAL A 167 -15.86 -14.91 -23.55
C VAL A 167 -16.58 -14.19 -24.69
N ALA A 168 -15.85 -13.72 -25.69
CA ALA A 168 -16.46 -13.20 -26.92
C ALA A 168 -17.24 -14.33 -27.60
N SER A 169 -18.49 -14.06 -27.96
CA SER A 169 -19.37 -15.01 -28.67
C SER A 169 -19.00 -15.14 -30.14
#